data_AF-A0A4Q5V206-F1
#
_entry.id   AF-A0A4Q5V206-F1
#
_cell.length_a   1.000
_cell.length_b   1.000
_cell.length_c   1.000
_cell.angle_alpha   90.00
_cell.angle_beta   90.00
_cell.angle_gamma   90.00
#
_symmetry.space_group_name_H-M   'P 1'
#
loop_
_entity.id
_entity.type
_entity.pdbx_description
1 polymer ?
#
loop_
_entity_poly.entity_id
_entity_poly.type
_entity_poly.pdbx_seq_one_letter_code
_entity_poly.pdbx_strand_id
1 'polypeptide(L)'
;MRLAENFLSEFRVHLFHISFCSMKKINGFFIVLIVLTLLYAYNFREEPTQAWIRINQLGYLPNSKKAGVWCSKDSISISNWQLIDAQTKKIATSGKAGKAFGAYGPFKQSYRLDFSHFSKPGKYYLQAGGARSPIFEIGENVYKGSADFALRYMRQQRCGFNPYLKDSCHNRGAYSLYGAKAGIPDSSYVPVWGGWHDASDYLQYSTTSANAAYNLLLAYRDFPQVFSDSHLANGLEGENNLPDIVDEAQWGIDWLMKMNPSRSVMYNQVADDRDHINMRMPALDSQYGRGYQRPVYFVSGEPQQRGKLMNSTTGTSSISAKFASVYALAYKLKVGSDYKLLYNKAMDAWLYESKKPGYTQTASVKSPYI
;
A
#
# COMPACT_ATOMS: atom_id res chain seq x y z
N MET A 1 -3.19 -21.52 -6.01
CA MET A 1 -2.12 -22.51 -6.29
C MET A 1 -1.81 -23.46 -5.12
N ARG A 2 -2.65 -23.53 -4.06
CA ARG A 2 -2.57 -24.52 -2.97
C ARG A 2 -3.79 -25.45 -2.88
N LEU A 3 -4.73 -25.35 -3.82
CA LEU A 3 -5.91 -26.21 -3.92
C LEU A 3 -5.76 -27.30 -5.00
N ALA A 4 -4.72 -27.23 -5.83
CA ALA A 4 -4.43 -28.23 -6.86
C ALA A 4 -3.45 -29.33 -6.38
N GLU A 5 -2.68 -29.08 -5.31
CA GLU A 5 -1.75 -30.07 -4.75
C GLU A 5 -2.45 -31.11 -3.86
N ASN A 6 -3.58 -30.76 -3.23
CA ASN A 6 -4.34 -31.69 -2.39
C ASN A 6 -5.20 -32.69 -3.19
N PHE A 7 -5.46 -32.44 -4.47
CA PHE A 7 -6.21 -33.38 -5.32
C PHE A 7 -5.32 -34.49 -5.91
N LEU A 8 -3.99 -34.30 -5.89
CA LEU A 8 -3.01 -35.25 -6.42
C LEU A 8 -2.40 -36.16 -5.34
N SER A 9 -2.56 -35.85 -4.05
CA SER A 9 -2.09 -36.70 -2.95
C SER A 9 -3.09 -37.81 -2.59
N GLU A 10 -4.40 -37.60 -2.75
CA GLU A 10 -5.42 -38.64 -2.48
C GLU A 10 -5.52 -39.70 -3.59
N PHE A 11 -5.06 -39.40 -4.81
CA PHE A 11 -5.01 -40.40 -5.89
C PHE A 11 -3.83 -41.38 -5.80
N ARG A 12 -2.90 -41.17 -4.87
CA ARG A 12 -1.66 -41.96 -4.76
C ARG A 12 -1.68 -43.11 -3.75
N VAL A 13 -2.84 -43.40 -3.13
CA VAL A 13 -2.92 -44.45 -2.09
C VAL A 13 -3.82 -45.65 -2.46
N HIS A 14 -4.49 -45.68 -3.61
CA HIS A 14 -5.40 -46.80 -3.98
C HIS A 14 -5.13 -47.47 -5.34
N LEU A 15 -3.87 -47.53 -5.78
CA LEU A 15 -3.49 -48.20 -7.03
C LEU A 15 -2.31 -49.16 -6.86
N PHE A 16 -2.31 -49.97 -5.81
CA PHE A 16 -1.45 -51.15 -5.70
C PHE A 16 -2.16 -52.28 -4.95
N HIS A 17 -3.20 -52.84 -5.58
CA HIS A 17 -3.58 -54.25 -5.47
C HIS A 17 -4.71 -54.54 -6.45
N ILE A 18 -4.37 -54.65 -7.74
CA ILE A 18 -5.20 -55.38 -8.70
C ILE A 18 -4.51 -56.72 -8.89
N SER A 19 -5.07 -57.73 -8.23
CA SER A 19 -4.73 -59.13 -8.40
C SER A 19 -4.95 -59.50 -9.87
N PHE A 20 -3.95 -60.11 -10.50
CA PHE A 20 -4.04 -60.68 -11.86
C PHE A 20 -5.03 -61.85 -11.83
N CYS A 21 -6.31 -61.56 -11.99
CA CYS A 21 -7.35 -62.57 -12.20
C CYS A 21 -8.19 -62.19 -13.42
N SER A 22 -7.99 -62.94 -14.51
CA SER A 22 -8.84 -63.01 -15.71
C SER A 22 -9.09 -61.69 -16.48
N MET A 23 -8.15 -61.29 -17.34
CA MET A 23 -8.43 -60.34 -18.43
C MET A 23 -9.31 -61.02 -19.50
N LYS A 24 -10.63 -61.01 -19.29
CA LYS A 24 -11.60 -61.17 -20.39
C LYS A 24 -11.58 -59.91 -21.24
N LYS A 25 -11.47 -60.09 -22.56
CA LYS A 25 -11.47 -59.10 -23.66
C LYS A 25 -11.94 -57.70 -23.23
N ILE A 26 -11.01 -56.74 -23.18
CA ILE A 26 -11.34 -55.32 -23.17
C ILE A 26 -12.16 -55.06 -24.44
N ASN A 27 -13.45 -54.74 -24.26
CA ASN A 27 -14.38 -54.52 -25.37
C ASN A 27 -13.85 -53.35 -26.21
N GLY A 28 -13.78 -53.49 -27.53
CA GLY A 28 -13.26 -52.45 -28.43
C GLY A 28 -13.95 -51.09 -28.26
N PHE A 29 -15.19 -51.09 -27.80
CA PHE A 29 -15.96 -49.90 -27.42
C PHE A 29 -15.30 -49.08 -26.28
N PHE A 30 -14.70 -49.73 -25.29
CA PHE A 30 -14.03 -49.05 -24.17
C PHE A 30 -12.73 -48.36 -24.60
N ILE A 31 -12.00 -48.97 -25.54
CA ILE A 31 -10.80 -48.38 -26.14
C ILE A 31 -11.20 -47.16 -26.99
N VAL A 32 -12.26 -47.27 -27.79
CA VAL A 32 -12.78 -46.15 -28.60
C VAL A 32 -13.23 -44.99 -27.70
N LEU A 33 -13.92 -45.28 -26.59
CA LEU A 33 -14.35 -44.25 -25.64
C LEU A 33 -13.17 -43.53 -25.00
N ILE A 34 -12.13 -44.26 -24.56
CA ILE A 34 -10.90 -43.66 -24.00
C ILE A 34 -10.20 -42.78 -25.04
N VAL A 35 -10.06 -43.26 -26.29
CA VAL A 35 -9.44 -42.50 -27.37
C VAL A 35 -10.24 -41.23 -27.68
N LEU A 36 -11.58 -41.31 -27.74
CA LEU A 36 -12.44 -40.13 -27.94
C LEU A 36 -12.33 -39.15 -26.77
N THR A 37 -12.23 -39.63 -25.54
CA THR A 37 -12.09 -38.76 -24.35
C THR A 37 -10.72 -38.08 -24.32
N LEU A 38 -9.65 -38.78 -24.71
CA LEU A 38 -8.30 -38.23 -24.83
C LEU A 38 -8.19 -37.23 -26.00
N LEU A 39 -8.84 -37.50 -27.14
CA LEU A 39 -8.94 -36.57 -28.26
C LEU A 39 -9.75 -35.32 -27.86
N TYR A 40 -10.84 -35.49 -27.10
CA TYR A 40 -11.61 -34.38 -26.56
C TYR A 40 -10.75 -33.54 -25.58
N ALA A 41 -10.05 -34.18 -24.64
CA ALA A 41 -9.14 -33.50 -23.71
C ALA A 41 -7.96 -32.80 -24.41
N TYR A 42 -7.43 -33.36 -25.50
CA TYR A 42 -6.38 -32.74 -26.31
C TYR A 42 -6.89 -31.49 -27.05
N ASN A 43 -8.11 -31.55 -27.60
CA ASN A 43 -8.73 -30.40 -28.28
C ASN A 43 -9.12 -29.26 -27.32
N PHE A 44 -9.26 -29.55 -26.02
CA PHE A 44 -9.53 -28.55 -24.98
C PHE A 44 -8.29 -28.06 -24.22
N ARG A 45 -7.09 -28.41 -24.69
CA ARG A 45 -5.86 -27.79 -24.17
C ARG A 45 -5.79 -26.36 -24.71
N GLU A 46 -6.26 -25.39 -23.92
CA GLU A 46 -5.92 -24.00 -24.16
C GLU A 46 -4.39 -23.87 -24.07
N GLU A 47 -3.74 -23.62 -25.21
CA GLU A 47 -2.34 -23.21 -25.21
C GLU A 47 -2.21 -21.99 -24.30
N PRO A 48 -1.25 -21.98 -23.35
CA PRO A 48 -1.11 -20.87 -22.43
C PRO A 48 -0.95 -19.57 -23.23
N THR A 49 -1.84 -18.60 -22.97
CA THR A 49 -1.82 -17.29 -23.64
C THR A 49 -0.42 -16.69 -23.51
N GLN A 50 0.27 -16.45 -24.62
CA GLN A 50 1.60 -15.84 -24.61
C GLN A 50 1.56 -14.31 -24.63
N ALA A 51 0.37 -13.72 -24.74
CA ALA A 51 0.15 -12.28 -24.78
C ALA A 51 -0.96 -11.84 -23.82
N TRP A 52 -0.83 -10.63 -23.28
CA TRP A 52 -1.75 -10.01 -22.33
C TRP A 52 -1.99 -8.55 -22.68
N ILE A 53 -3.11 -7.99 -22.21
CA ILE A 53 -3.39 -6.56 -22.25
C ILE A 53 -3.59 -6.05 -20.82
N ARG A 54 -2.72 -5.14 -20.37
CA ARG A 54 -2.81 -4.44 -19.10
C ARG A 54 -3.59 -3.13 -19.28
N ILE A 55 -4.53 -2.87 -18.39
CA ILE A 55 -5.40 -1.68 -18.40
C ILE A 55 -5.57 -1.16 -16.97
N ASN A 56 -6.01 0.09 -16.83
CA ASN A 56 -6.59 0.55 -15.57
C ASN A 56 -7.89 -0.21 -15.30
N GLN A 57 -7.91 -1.02 -14.25
CA GLN A 57 -9.05 -1.87 -13.91
C GLN A 57 -10.22 -1.10 -13.29
N LEU A 58 -10.00 0.10 -12.77
CA LEU A 58 -11.11 0.98 -12.36
C LEU A 58 -11.84 1.54 -13.57
N GLY A 59 -11.08 1.91 -14.61
CA GLY A 59 -11.62 2.48 -15.85
C GLY A 59 -10.95 3.78 -16.25
N TYR A 60 -11.64 4.56 -17.07
CA TYR A 60 -11.16 5.83 -17.62
C TYR A 60 -12.28 6.87 -17.66
N LEU A 61 -11.94 8.15 -17.47
CA LEU A 61 -12.91 9.23 -17.65
C LEU A 61 -13.13 9.49 -19.16
N PRO A 62 -14.32 9.91 -19.59
CA PRO A 62 -14.64 10.17 -21.00
C PRO A 62 -13.61 11.03 -21.73
N ASN A 63 -13.10 12.08 -21.08
CA ASN A 63 -12.20 13.07 -21.66
C ASN A 63 -10.74 12.96 -21.18
N SER A 64 -10.38 11.87 -20.48
CA SER A 64 -8.98 11.64 -20.07
C SER A 64 -8.17 10.95 -21.15
N LYS A 65 -6.84 10.96 -20.99
CA LYS A 65 -5.95 10.02 -21.69
C LYS A 65 -6.31 8.58 -21.28
N LYS A 66 -6.26 7.67 -22.25
CA LYS A 66 -6.61 6.25 -22.07
C LYS A 66 -5.62 5.41 -22.85
N ALA A 67 -5.01 4.43 -22.18
CA ALA A 67 -4.08 3.53 -22.83
C ALA A 67 -4.11 2.14 -22.22
N GLY A 68 -4.09 1.13 -23.07
CA GLY A 68 -3.78 -0.25 -22.70
C GLY A 68 -2.33 -0.57 -23.07
N VAL A 69 -1.74 -1.55 -22.40
CA VAL A 69 -0.41 -2.07 -22.75
C VAL A 69 -0.56 -3.51 -23.17
N TRP A 70 -0.40 -3.78 -24.46
CA TRP A 70 -0.26 -5.14 -24.95
C TRP A 70 1.18 -5.61 -24.71
N CYS A 71 1.37 -6.82 -24.23
CA CYS A 71 2.69 -7.39 -23.95
C CYS A 71 2.72 -8.89 -24.22
N SER A 72 3.81 -9.40 -24.78
CA SER A 72 3.98 -10.82 -25.12
C SER A 72 5.32 -11.39 -24.65
N LYS A 73 5.33 -12.66 -24.27
CA LYS A 73 6.56 -13.43 -24.01
C LYS A 73 7.29 -13.83 -25.30
N ASP A 74 6.64 -13.67 -26.44
CA ASP A 74 7.20 -13.88 -27.77
C ASP A 74 7.54 -12.55 -28.44
N SER A 75 8.42 -12.62 -29.44
CA SER A 75 8.80 -11.47 -30.27
C SER A 75 7.78 -11.25 -31.40
N ILE A 76 6.51 -11.06 -31.04
CA ILE A 76 5.40 -10.91 -32.00
C ILE A 76 5.07 -9.44 -32.21
N SER A 77 4.94 -9.03 -33.48
CA SER A 77 4.44 -7.70 -33.84
C SER A 77 2.92 -7.70 -33.99
N ILE A 78 2.26 -6.66 -33.49
CA ILE A 78 0.83 -6.43 -33.71
C ILE A 78 0.62 -5.18 -34.57
N SER A 79 -0.37 -5.22 -35.46
CA SER A 79 -0.67 -4.11 -36.37
C SER A 79 -1.83 -3.24 -35.88
N ASN A 80 -2.85 -3.88 -35.30
CA ASN A 80 -4.12 -3.24 -34.94
C ASN A 80 -4.61 -3.66 -33.55
N TRP A 81 -5.52 -2.86 -33.01
CA TRP A 81 -6.28 -3.15 -31.80
C TRP A 81 -7.74 -2.73 -31.99
N GLN A 82 -8.62 -3.33 -31.19
CA GLN A 82 -10.06 -3.03 -31.16
C GLN A 82 -10.50 -2.78 -29.72
N LEU A 83 -11.36 -1.77 -29.53
CA LEU A 83 -12.15 -1.58 -28.34
C LEU A 83 -13.55 -2.12 -28.62
N ILE A 84 -13.98 -3.11 -27.84
CA ILE A 84 -15.24 -3.83 -28.07
C ILE A 84 -16.21 -3.52 -26.93
N ASP A 85 -17.43 -3.17 -27.29
CA ASP A 85 -18.53 -2.97 -26.36
C ASP A 85 -18.89 -4.31 -25.68
N ALA A 86 -18.83 -4.35 -24.35
CA ALA A 86 -18.94 -5.59 -23.61
C ALA A 86 -20.34 -6.20 -23.66
N GLN A 87 -21.38 -5.40 -23.92
CA GLN A 87 -22.77 -5.86 -24.00
C GLN A 87 -23.11 -6.32 -25.41
N THR A 88 -22.92 -5.45 -26.40
CA THR A 88 -23.32 -5.69 -27.79
C THR A 88 -22.32 -6.56 -28.56
N LYS A 89 -21.10 -6.73 -28.03
CA LYS A 89 -19.96 -7.39 -28.69
C LYS A 89 -19.53 -6.73 -30.00
N LYS A 90 -20.02 -5.52 -30.28
CA LYS A 90 -19.66 -4.74 -31.47
C LYS A 90 -18.37 -3.95 -31.22
N ILE A 91 -17.60 -3.76 -32.29
CA ILE A 91 -16.43 -2.88 -32.26
C ILE A 91 -16.93 -1.45 -32.04
N ALA A 92 -16.53 -0.86 -30.92
CA ALA A 92 -16.85 0.52 -30.59
C ALA A 92 -15.88 1.50 -31.26
N THR A 93 -14.60 1.13 -31.31
CA THR A 93 -13.56 1.79 -32.12
C THR A 93 -12.40 0.83 -32.37
N SER A 94 -11.53 1.15 -33.31
CA SER A 94 -10.27 0.45 -33.54
C SER A 94 -9.15 1.43 -33.83
N GLY A 95 -7.91 0.96 -33.82
CA GLY A 95 -6.76 1.76 -34.23
C GLY A 95 -5.53 0.90 -34.54
N LYS A 96 -4.47 1.56 -35.01
CA LYS A 96 -3.17 0.93 -35.25
C LYS A 96 -2.40 0.84 -33.92
N ALA A 97 -1.63 -0.23 -33.73
CA ALA A 97 -0.82 -0.43 -32.52
C ALA A 97 0.40 0.52 -32.43
N GLY A 98 0.78 1.17 -33.54
CA GLY A 98 1.89 2.11 -33.58
C GLY A 98 3.25 1.44 -33.44
N LYS A 99 4.20 2.14 -32.80
CA LYS A 99 5.58 1.66 -32.63
C LYS A 99 5.67 0.64 -31.49
N ALA A 100 6.43 -0.42 -31.72
CA ALA A 100 6.84 -1.36 -30.67
C ALA A 100 7.73 -0.68 -29.62
N PHE A 101 7.47 -0.93 -28.34
CA PHE A 101 8.28 -0.44 -27.22
C PHE A 101 9.37 -1.43 -26.78
N GLY A 102 9.39 -2.64 -27.36
CA GLY A 102 10.40 -3.65 -27.03
C GLY A 102 10.10 -4.38 -25.72
N ALA A 103 11.15 -4.94 -25.14
CA ALA A 103 11.07 -5.73 -23.91
C ALA A 103 10.74 -4.86 -22.69
N TYR A 104 9.92 -5.40 -21.79
CA TYR A 104 9.60 -4.78 -20.49
C TYR A 104 9.24 -5.86 -19.47
N GLY A 105 9.96 -5.88 -18.33
CA GLY A 105 9.78 -6.92 -17.31
C GLY A 105 9.97 -8.33 -17.90
N PRO A 106 9.00 -9.25 -17.73
CA PRO A 106 9.10 -10.62 -18.24
C PRO A 106 8.74 -10.76 -19.74
N PHE A 107 8.41 -9.66 -20.43
CA PHE A 107 7.92 -9.68 -21.81
C PHE A 107 9.01 -9.30 -22.81
N LYS A 108 9.04 -9.99 -23.95
CA LYS A 108 9.99 -9.72 -25.05
C LYS A 108 9.53 -8.57 -25.95
N GLN A 109 8.22 -8.31 -26.01
CA GLN A 109 7.64 -7.26 -26.84
C GLN A 109 6.46 -6.59 -26.16
N SER A 110 6.31 -5.28 -26.39
CA SER A 110 5.21 -4.48 -25.85
C SER A 110 4.75 -3.38 -26.81
N TYR A 111 3.47 -3.00 -26.71
CA TYR A 111 2.83 -1.93 -27.47
C TYR A 111 1.89 -1.13 -26.58
N ARG A 112 1.84 0.18 -26.79
CA ARG A 112 0.87 1.07 -26.15
C ARG A 112 -0.32 1.29 -27.07
N LEU A 113 -1.50 0.88 -26.61
CA LEU A 113 -2.77 0.99 -27.33
C LEU A 113 -3.48 2.25 -26.85
N ASP A 114 -3.35 3.36 -27.57
CA ASP A 114 -4.02 4.63 -27.24
C ASP A 114 -5.42 4.68 -27.84
N PHE A 115 -6.43 4.81 -26.99
CA PHE A 115 -7.85 4.95 -27.37
C PHE A 115 -8.46 6.20 -26.75
N SER A 116 -7.64 7.22 -26.49
CA SER A 116 -8.04 8.47 -25.82
C SER A 116 -9.15 9.21 -26.57
N HIS A 117 -9.23 9.08 -27.89
CA HIS A 117 -10.25 9.71 -28.74
C HIS A 117 -11.66 9.17 -28.49
N PHE A 118 -11.80 7.98 -27.88
CA PHE A 118 -13.08 7.39 -27.58
C PHE A 118 -13.58 7.86 -26.21
N SER A 119 -14.76 8.47 -26.17
CA SER A 119 -15.33 9.11 -24.97
C SER A 119 -16.71 8.58 -24.58
N LYS A 120 -17.36 7.74 -25.40
CA LYS A 120 -18.70 7.24 -25.11
C LYS A 120 -18.69 6.42 -23.81
N PRO A 121 -19.52 6.76 -22.81
CA PRO A 121 -19.61 5.98 -21.60
C PRO A 121 -20.13 4.56 -21.84
N GLY A 122 -19.60 3.59 -21.08
CA GLY A 122 -19.99 2.18 -21.20
C GLY A 122 -18.93 1.24 -20.64
N LYS A 123 -19.19 -0.07 -20.79
CA LYS A 123 -18.27 -1.14 -20.41
C LYS A 123 -17.63 -1.75 -21.65
N TYR A 124 -16.31 -1.84 -21.65
CA TYR A 124 -15.53 -2.21 -22.83
C TYR A 124 -14.42 -3.20 -22.47
N TYR A 125 -13.86 -3.85 -23.49
CA TYR A 125 -12.58 -4.55 -23.38
C TYR A 125 -11.74 -4.30 -24.63
N LEU A 126 -10.42 -4.36 -24.48
CA LEU A 126 -9.47 -4.28 -25.60
C LEU A 126 -9.17 -5.67 -26.14
N GLN A 127 -8.95 -5.76 -27.46
CA GLN A 127 -8.48 -6.96 -28.14
C GLN A 127 -7.37 -6.60 -29.13
N ALA A 128 -6.24 -7.31 -29.07
CA ALA A 128 -5.08 -7.13 -29.95
C ALA A 128 -4.17 -8.36 -29.87
N GLY A 129 -3.60 -8.79 -31.00
CA GLY A 129 -2.58 -9.86 -31.04
C GLY A 129 -2.97 -11.15 -30.31
N GLY A 130 -4.22 -11.61 -30.49
CA GLY A 130 -4.77 -12.79 -29.81
C GLY A 130 -5.08 -12.61 -28.32
N ALA A 131 -4.74 -11.47 -27.72
CA ALA A 131 -5.02 -11.17 -26.32
C ALA A 131 -6.28 -10.32 -26.16
N ARG A 132 -6.94 -10.51 -25.02
CA ARG A 132 -8.13 -9.77 -24.59
C ARG A 132 -7.92 -9.23 -23.17
N SER A 133 -8.27 -7.98 -22.91
CA SER A 133 -8.25 -7.41 -21.55
C SER A 133 -9.47 -7.87 -20.73
N PRO A 134 -9.42 -7.77 -19.39
CA PRO A 134 -10.63 -7.71 -18.58
C PRO A 134 -11.56 -6.57 -19.05
N ILE A 135 -12.84 -6.67 -18.69
CA ILE A 135 -13.81 -5.60 -18.92
C ILE A 135 -13.47 -4.42 -17.99
N PHE A 136 -13.52 -3.20 -18.52
CA PHE A 136 -13.34 -1.95 -17.78
C PHE A 136 -14.40 -0.93 -18.18
N GLU A 137 -14.58 0.10 -17.36
CA GLU A 137 -15.54 1.17 -17.59
C GLU A 137 -14.89 2.40 -18.24
N ILE A 138 -15.60 3.04 -19.14
CA ILE A 138 -15.39 4.45 -19.49
C ILE A 138 -16.59 5.20 -18.94
N GLY A 139 -16.39 6.13 -18.03
CA GLY A 139 -17.49 6.77 -17.30
C GLY A 139 -17.03 7.89 -16.39
N GLU A 140 -17.92 8.82 -16.05
CA GLU A 140 -17.58 10.00 -15.23
C GLU A 140 -17.29 9.64 -13.77
N ASN A 141 -17.78 8.49 -13.30
CA ASN A 141 -17.73 8.08 -11.90
C ASN A 141 -16.72 6.96 -11.61
N VAL A 142 -15.83 6.60 -12.55
CA VAL A 142 -14.90 5.46 -12.40
C VAL A 142 -13.94 5.56 -11.21
N TYR A 143 -13.72 6.77 -10.69
CA TYR A 143 -12.88 7.04 -9.52
C TYR A 143 -13.68 7.48 -8.29
N LYS A 144 -15.03 7.54 -8.36
CA LYS A 144 -15.87 7.94 -7.23
C LYS A 144 -15.65 6.97 -6.05
N GLY A 145 -15.36 7.51 -4.87
CA GLY A 145 -15.06 6.73 -3.65
C GLY A 145 -13.65 6.16 -3.55
N SER A 146 -12.78 6.36 -4.56
CA SER A 146 -11.39 5.87 -4.50
C SER A 146 -10.54 6.62 -3.47
N ALA A 147 -10.86 7.89 -3.21
CA ALA A 147 -10.25 8.69 -2.18
C ALA A 147 -10.57 8.16 -0.77
N ASP A 148 -11.85 7.91 -0.47
CA ASP A 148 -12.28 7.29 0.79
C ASP A 148 -11.74 5.87 0.97
N PHE A 149 -11.67 5.10 -0.13
CA PHE A 149 -11.07 3.76 -0.10
C PHE A 149 -9.60 3.79 0.33
N ALA A 150 -8.83 4.81 -0.07
CA ALA A 150 -7.44 4.96 0.39
C ALA A 150 -7.36 5.26 1.89
N LEU A 151 -8.29 6.04 2.45
CA LEU A 151 -8.35 6.32 3.89
C LEU A 151 -8.66 5.07 4.71
N ARG A 152 -9.35 4.07 4.15
CA ARG A 152 -9.56 2.78 4.82
C ARG A 152 -8.24 2.12 5.22
N TYR A 153 -7.22 2.17 4.37
CA TYR A 153 -5.90 1.64 4.70
C TYR A 153 -5.27 2.40 5.87
N MET A 154 -5.30 3.74 5.83
CA MET A 154 -4.76 4.56 6.92
C MET A 154 -5.42 4.24 8.27
N ARG A 155 -6.75 4.08 8.29
CA ARG A 155 -7.50 3.68 9.51
C ARG A 155 -7.08 2.31 10.04
N GLN A 156 -6.82 1.35 9.16
CA GLN A 156 -6.34 0.02 9.55
C GLN A 156 -4.93 0.07 10.15
N GLN A 157 -4.13 1.06 9.75
CA GLN A 157 -2.78 1.28 10.27
C GLN A 157 -2.76 2.06 11.59
N ARG A 158 -3.90 2.55 12.11
CA ARG A 158 -3.91 3.34 13.36
C ARG A 158 -3.33 2.54 14.54
N CYS A 159 -2.34 3.14 15.20
CA CYS A 159 -1.74 2.71 16.46
C CYS A 159 -2.37 3.48 17.63
N GLY A 160 -2.52 2.89 18.81
CA GLY A 160 -3.46 3.38 19.81
C GLY A 160 -4.82 2.73 19.55
N PHE A 161 -5.91 3.48 19.50
CA PHE A 161 -7.21 2.93 19.12
C PHE A 161 -7.25 2.61 17.62
N ASN A 162 -7.55 1.35 17.28
CA ASN A 162 -7.69 0.88 15.92
C ASN A 162 -9.16 0.56 15.62
N PRO A 163 -9.85 1.35 14.77
CA PRO A 163 -11.28 1.17 14.52
C PRO A 163 -11.61 -0.11 13.76
N TYR A 164 -10.66 -0.67 13.00
CA TYR A 164 -10.86 -1.91 12.27
C TYR A 164 -10.85 -3.12 13.21
N LEU A 165 -9.90 -3.16 14.14
CA LEU A 165 -9.82 -4.20 15.17
C LEU A 165 -10.80 -3.97 16.33
N LYS A 166 -11.30 -2.74 16.48
CA LYS A 166 -12.09 -2.27 17.63
C LYS A 166 -11.37 -2.53 18.96
N ASP A 167 -10.05 -2.37 18.94
CA ASP A 167 -9.16 -2.62 20.07
C ASP A 167 -8.04 -1.57 20.09
N SER A 168 -7.31 -1.49 21.20
CA SER A 168 -6.17 -0.59 21.36
C SER A 168 -4.85 -1.32 21.48
N CYS A 169 -3.83 -0.79 20.82
CA CYS A 169 -2.46 -1.28 20.90
C CYS A 169 -1.49 -0.18 21.33
N HIS A 170 -0.34 -0.59 21.86
CA HIS A 170 0.81 0.29 22.14
C HIS A 170 0.49 1.56 22.94
N ASN A 171 -0.51 1.51 23.82
CA ASN A 171 -1.03 2.63 24.60
C ASN A 171 -0.40 2.77 26.00
N ARG A 172 0.69 2.03 26.28
CA ARG A 172 1.42 2.06 27.56
C ARG A 172 2.62 3.02 27.58
N GLY A 173 2.69 3.91 26.59
CA GLY A 173 3.81 4.81 26.37
C GLY A 173 5.08 4.11 25.85
N ALA A 174 6.11 4.91 25.68
CA ALA A 174 7.42 4.54 25.17
C ALA A 174 8.50 4.83 26.22
N TYR A 175 9.74 4.43 25.91
CA TYR A 175 10.91 4.79 26.72
C TYR A 175 12.01 5.42 25.85
N SER A 176 12.60 6.52 26.32
CA SER A 176 13.56 7.30 25.54
C SER A 176 14.87 6.56 25.28
N LEU A 177 15.47 6.82 24.12
CA LEU A 177 16.85 6.50 23.79
C LEU A 177 17.54 7.72 23.17
N TYR A 178 18.84 7.88 23.44
CA TYR A 178 19.71 8.93 22.90
C TYR A 178 19.32 10.36 23.31
N GLY A 179 18.57 10.49 24.41
CA GLY A 179 18.11 11.79 24.94
C GLY A 179 19.07 12.46 25.92
N ALA A 180 20.10 11.75 26.39
CA ALA A 180 20.89 12.16 27.56
C ALA A 180 21.55 13.55 27.41
N LYS A 181 22.06 13.87 26.22
CA LYS A 181 22.66 15.20 25.93
C LYS A 181 21.65 16.34 25.99
N ALA A 182 20.36 16.05 25.88
CA ALA A 182 19.27 17.00 26.02
C ALA A 182 18.62 16.96 27.42
N GLY A 183 19.27 16.31 28.39
CA GLY A 183 18.76 16.20 29.77
C GLY A 183 17.64 15.16 29.93
N ILE A 184 17.44 14.27 28.95
CA ILE A 184 16.45 13.19 29.03
C ILE A 184 17.23 11.88 29.21
N PRO A 185 17.31 11.31 30.43
CA PRO A 185 17.96 10.03 30.64
C PRO A 185 17.38 8.96 29.72
N ASP A 186 18.22 8.03 29.26
CA ASP A 186 17.72 6.85 28.55
C ASP A 186 16.78 6.07 29.46
N SER A 187 15.83 5.37 28.85
CA SER A 187 14.79 4.62 29.53
C SER A 187 13.77 5.44 30.32
N SER A 188 13.77 6.77 30.19
CA SER A 188 12.72 7.64 30.75
C SER A 188 11.38 7.38 30.09
N TYR A 189 10.29 7.45 30.85
CA TYR A 189 8.94 7.30 30.31
C TYR A 189 8.59 8.45 29.35
N VAL A 190 8.02 8.12 28.19
CA VAL A 190 7.56 9.08 27.19
C VAL A 190 6.10 8.74 26.81
N PRO A 191 5.13 9.65 27.00
CA PRO A 191 3.71 9.37 26.72
C PRO A 191 3.40 9.47 25.21
N VAL A 192 3.98 8.58 24.41
CA VAL A 192 3.81 8.52 22.95
C VAL A 192 3.05 7.25 22.56
N TRP A 193 1.92 7.45 21.90
CA TRP A 193 1.08 6.46 21.19
C TRP A 193 0.13 7.23 20.27
N GLY A 194 -0.57 6.56 19.36
CA GLY A 194 -1.32 7.20 18.28
C GLY A 194 -0.62 7.02 16.94
N GLY A 195 -1.04 7.77 15.92
CA GLY A 195 -0.41 7.76 14.59
C GLY A 195 -0.62 6.43 13.87
N TRP A 196 0.28 6.11 12.95
CA TRP A 196 0.16 4.89 12.14
C TRP A 196 1.34 3.97 12.33
N HIS A 197 1.07 2.66 12.31
CA HIS A 197 2.07 1.64 11.97
C HIS A 197 2.54 1.88 10.53
N ASP A 198 3.86 1.90 10.32
CA ASP A 198 4.48 2.41 9.10
C ASP A 198 4.27 1.50 7.89
N ALA A 199 4.30 0.19 8.13
CA ALA A 199 3.92 -0.80 7.15
C ALA A 199 3.21 -1.98 7.83
N SER A 200 3.50 -3.21 7.41
CA SER A 200 2.96 -4.41 8.05
C SER A 200 3.61 -4.74 9.40
N ASP A 201 4.70 -4.06 9.73
CA ASP A 201 5.32 -4.00 11.05
C ASP A 201 4.65 -2.94 11.93
N TYR A 202 4.93 -2.93 13.24
CA TYR A 202 4.36 -1.93 14.15
C TYR A 202 5.28 -0.76 14.46
N LEU A 203 6.35 -0.60 13.67
CA LEU A 203 7.24 0.55 13.77
C LEU A 203 6.50 1.82 13.35
N GLN A 204 6.98 2.96 13.84
CA GLN A 204 6.42 4.26 13.48
C GLN A 204 7.56 5.25 13.28
N TYR A 205 7.59 5.90 12.12
CA TYR A 205 8.62 6.89 11.81
C TYR A 205 8.02 8.28 11.62
N SER A 206 8.67 9.27 12.21
CA SER A 206 8.29 10.66 12.04
C SER A 206 8.42 11.12 10.59
N THR A 207 9.41 10.61 9.85
CA THR A 207 9.66 10.94 8.44
C THR A 207 8.48 10.59 7.53
N THR A 208 7.96 9.37 7.64
CA THR A 208 6.86 8.85 6.82
C THR A 208 5.51 9.35 7.32
N SER A 209 5.29 9.38 8.64
CA SER A 209 4.05 9.88 9.22
C SER A 209 3.84 11.38 8.96
N ALA A 210 4.90 12.20 9.07
CA ALA A 210 4.81 13.61 8.69
C ALA A 210 4.53 13.79 7.19
N ASN A 211 5.15 12.96 6.34
CA ASN A 211 4.84 12.98 4.91
C ASN A 211 3.39 12.57 4.63
N ALA A 212 2.88 11.52 5.29
CA ALA A 212 1.49 11.08 5.15
C ALA A 212 0.52 12.19 5.58
N ALA A 213 0.70 12.75 6.77
CA ALA A 213 -0.11 13.86 7.28
C ALA A 213 -0.07 15.07 6.32
N TYR A 214 1.10 15.45 5.82
CA TYR A 214 1.23 16.55 4.85
C TYR A 214 0.47 16.27 3.54
N ASN A 215 0.55 15.06 3.01
CA ASN A 215 -0.17 14.68 1.79
C ASN A 215 -1.68 14.62 2.00
N LEU A 216 -2.16 14.20 3.17
CA LEU A 216 -3.59 14.28 3.53
C LEU A 216 -4.06 15.74 3.56
N LEU A 217 -3.29 16.62 4.19
CA LEU A 217 -3.59 18.07 4.22
C LEU A 217 -3.57 18.70 2.82
N LEU A 218 -2.61 18.33 1.97
CA LEU A 218 -2.55 18.80 0.58
C LEU A 218 -3.75 18.32 -0.24
N ALA A 219 -4.10 17.04 -0.13
CA ALA A 219 -5.25 16.50 -0.84
C ALA A 219 -6.56 17.16 -0.40
N TYR A 220 -6.72 17.43 0.90
CA TYR A 220 -7.85 18.20 1.42
C TYR A 220 -7.85 19.65 0.92
N ARG A 221 -6.69 20.33 0.88
CA ARG A 221 -6.59 21.70 0.36
C ARG A 221 -7.01 21.80 -1.11
N ASP A 222 -6.55 20.86 -1.93
CA ASP A 222 -6.69 20.94 -3.39
C ASP A 222 -8.00 20.32 -3.89
N PHE A 223 -8.52 19.32 -3.18
CA PHE A 223 -9.69 18.54 -3.59
C PHE A 223 -10.64 18.24 -2.42
N PRO A 224 -11.11 19.23 -1.64
CA PRO A 224 -11.92 18.98 -0.44
C PRO A 224 -13.22 18.23 -0.73
N GLN A 225 -13.79 18.39 -1.93
CA GLN A 225 -15.07 17.83 -2.34
C GLN A 225 -15.07 16.33 -2.67
N VAL A 226 -13.90 15.68 -2.73
CA VAL A 226 -13.81 14.25 -3.12
C VAL A 226 -13.85 13.29 -1.93
N PHE A 227 -13.83 13.83 -0.71
CA PHE A 227 -13.86 13.06 0.53
C PHE A 227 -15.24 13.17 1.16
N SER A 228 -15.76 12.03 1.60
CA SER A 228 -17.01 11.95 2.35
C SER A 228 -16.81 12.28 3.83
N ASP A 229 -17.92 12.47 4.54
CA ASP A 229 -18.01 12.42 6.00
C ASP A 229 -18.85 11.17 6.30
N SER A 230 -18.19 10.10 6.71
CA SER A 230 -18.82 8.79 6.97
C SER A 230 -18.15 8.05 8.13
N HIS A 231 -17.09 8.63 8.71
CA HIS A 231 -16.46 8.14 9.92
C HIS A 231 -16.28 9.27 10.93
N LEU A 232 -16.49 8.94 12.20
CA LEU A 232 -16.14 9.81 13.32
C LEU A 232 -14.62 9.98 13.43
N ALA A 233 -14.16 10.96 14.22
CA ALA A 233 -12.74 11.22 14.45
C ALA A 233 -11.94 9.99 14.94
N ASN A 234 -12.58 9.09 15.70
CA ASN A 234 -11.97 7.82 16.14
C ASN A 234 -11.89 6.74 15.05
N GLY A 235 -12.45 7.00 13.87
CA GLY A 235 -12.47 6.14 12.70
C GLY A 235 -13.56 5.08 12.68
N LEU A 236 -14.49 5.07 13.65
CA LEU A 236 -15.72 4.26 13.58
C LEU A 236 -16.73 4.90 12.62
N GLU A 237 -17.65 4.09 12.08
CA GLU A 237 -18.75 4.57 11.23
C GLU A 237 -19.60 5.62 11.96
N GLY A 238 -19.97 6.69 11.25
CA GLY A 238 -20.77 7.80 11.76
C GLY A 238 -20.31 9.13 11.17
N GLU A 239 -21.07 10.20 11.38
CA GLU A 239 -20.78 11.52 10.79
C GLU A 239 -20.44 12.54 11.90
N ASN A 240 -19.49 13.44 11.64
CA ASN A 240 -19.10 14.49 12.59
C ASN A 240 -19.06 15.91 11.99
N ASN A 241 -19.61 16.10 10.78
CA ASN A 241 -19.59 17.32 9.99
C ASN A 241 -18.18 17.75 9.54
N LEU A 242 -17.24 16.82 9.43
CA LEU A 242 -15.90 17.03 8.88
C LEU A 242 -15.63 15.98 7.81
N PRO A 243 -15.01 16.34 6.67
CA PRO A 243 -14.56 15.34 5.72
C PRO A 243 -13.56 14.40 6.41
N ASP A 244 -13.77 13.10 6.21
CA ASP A 244 -13.00 11.99 6.77
C ASP A 244 -11.47 12.15 6.68
N ILE A 245 -10.97 12.83 5.64
CA ILE A 245 -9.56 13.13 5.45
C ILE A 245 -9.00 14.09 6.50
N VAL A 246 -9.82 15.02 7.00
CA VAL A 246 -9.44 15.99 8.03
C VAL A 246 -9.23 15.27 9.35
N ASP A 247 -10.11 14.34 9.70
CA ASP A 247 -9.95 13.49 10.89
C ASP A 247 -8.71 12.61 10.81
N GLU A 248 -8.45 12.01 9.64
CA GLU A 248 -7.25 11.19 9.45
C GLU A 248 -5.98 12.05 9.51
N ALA A 249 -5.99 13.25 8.92
CA ALA A 249 -4.87 14.19 9.05
C ALA A 249 -4.64 14.60 10.51
N GLN A 250 -5.71 14.88 11.25
CA GLN A 250 -5.63 15.22 12.68
C GLN A 250 -5.02 14.09 13.50
N TRP A 251 -5.39 12.83 13.23
CA TRP A 251 -4.81 11.65 13.89
C TRP A 251 -3.28 11.59 13.77
N GLY A 252 -2.75 11.90 12.58
CA GLY A 252 -1.32 12.02 12.35
C GLY A 252 -0.68 13.22 13.06
N ILE A 253 -1.34 14.38 13.03
CA ILE A 253 -0.88 15.61 13.68
C ILE A 253 -0.78 15.42 15.20
N ASP A 254 -1.77 14.77 15.82
CA ASP A 254 -1.79 14.48 17.26
C ASP A 254 -0.59 13.63 17.67
N TRP A 255 -0.24 12.63 16.86
CA TRP A 255 0.94 11.82 17.10
C TRP A 255 2.24 12.61 16.90
N LEU A 256 2.33 13.44 15.86
CA LEU A 256 3.48 14.33 15.67
C LEU A 256 3.65 15.28 16.85
N MET A 257 2.57 15.84 17.41
CA MET A 257 2.66 16.67 18.62
C MET A 257 3.25 15.93 19.81
N LYS A 258 2.98 14.62 19.96
CA LYS A 258 3.63 13.79 20.98
C LYS A 258 5.10 13.48 20.64
N MET A 259 5.43 13.37 19.36
CA MET A 259 6.80 13.19 18.87
C MET A 259 7.65 14.47 18.92
N ASN A 260 7.02 15.64 19.00
CA ASN A 260 7.68 16.91 19.27
C ASN A 260 6.95 17.62 20.43
N PRO A 261 7.08 17.15 21.68
CA PRO A 261 6.26 17.65 22.79
C PRO A 261 6.63 19.07 23.25
N SER A 262 7.87 19.51 22.98
CA SER A 262 8.33 20.86 23.32
C SER A 262 9.34 21.39 22.30
N ARG A 263 9.68 22.67 22.37
CA ARG A 263 10.67 23.31 21.47
C ARG A 263 12.02 22.60 21.45
N SER A 264 12.44 21.99 22.56
CA SER A 264 13.75 21.36 22.70
C SER A 264 13.75 19.84 22.49
N VAL A 265 12.58 19.21 22.39
CA VAL A 265 12.43 17.74 22.35
C VAL A 265 11.75 17.31 21.07
N MET A 266 12.43 16.45 20.31
CA MET A 266 11.89 15.84 19.09
C MET A 266 12.36 14.39 18.99
N TYR A 267 11.48 13.52 18.49
CA TYR A 267 11.72 12.10 18.33
C TYR A 267 11.58 11.69 16.85
N ASN A 268 12.41 10.74 16.43
CA ASN A 268 12.50 10.31 15.04
C ASN A 268 11.68 9.05 14.74
N GLN A 269 11.64 8.12 15.69
CA GLN A 269 11.00 6.82 15.51
C GLN A 269 10.54 6.23 16.84
N VAL A 270 9.51 5.41 16.79
CA VAL A 270 9.07 4.50 17.86
C VAL A 270 9.28 3.08 17.39
N ALA A 271 9.75 2.23 18.30
CA ALA A 271 10.12 0.84 18.05
C ALA A 271 11.37 0.68 17.16
N ASP A 272 11.74 -0.58 16.92
CA ASP A 272 12.83 -1.00 16.05
C ASP A 272 12.58 -2.43 15.55
N ASP A 273 13.50 -2.97 14.72
CA ASP A 273 13.39 -4.26 14.04
C ASP A 273 13.20 -5.49 14.96
N ARG A 274 13.24 -5.34 16.29
CA ARG A 274 12.70 -6.38 17.20
C ARG A 274 11.23 -6.68 16.92
N ASP A 275 10.51 -5.77 16.27
CA ASP A 275 9.15 -6.02 15.77
C ASP A 275 9.09 -7.20 14.78
N HIS A 276 10.16 -7.43 14.01
CA HIS A 276 10.19 -8.44 12.94
C HIS A 276 10.45 -9.87 13.45
N ILE A 277 10.47 -10.09 14.78
CA ILE A 277 10.80 -11.40 15.35
C ILE A 277 9.73 -12.45 15.06
N ASN A 278 8.45 -12.09 15.06
CA ASN A 278 7.34 -13.00 14.76
C ASN A 278 6.09 -12.24 14.31
N MET A 279 5.16 -12.96 13.68
CA MET A 279 3.83 -12.44 13.37
C MET A 279 2.95 -12.47 14.62
N ARG A 280 2.27 -11.36 14.93
CA ARG A 280 1.39 -11.22 16.09
C ARG A 280 0.35 -10.14 15.84
N MET A 281 -0.66 -10.04 16.70
CA MET A 281 -1.56 -8.88 16.75
C MET A 281 -0.89 -7.70 17.46
N PRO A 282 -1.23 -6.45 17.12
CA PRO A 282 -0.50 -5.28 17.65
C PRO A 282 -0.66 -5.11 19.17
N ALA A 283 -1.81 -5.51 19.74
CA ALA A 283 -2.02 -5.50 21.18
C ALA A 283 -1.14 -6.52 21.94
N LEU A 284 -0.61 -7.52 21.24
CA LEU A 284 0.24 -8.59 21.80
C LEU A 284 1.73 -8.32 21.62
N ASP A 285 2.11 -7.11 21.20
CA ASP A 285 3.48 -6.76 20.92
C ASP A 285 4.30 -6.40 22.18
N SER A 286 5.08 -7.36 22.67
CA SER A 286 5.91 -7.24 23.89
C SER A 286 7.40 -7.48 23.67
N GLN A 287 7.93 -7.29 22.45
CA GLN A 287 9.26 -7.76 22.02
C GLN A 287 10.46 -7.00 22.64
N TYR A 288 10.19 -5.96 23.44
CA TYR A 288 11.18 -4.97 23.85
C TYR A 288 11.74 -5.17 25.27
N GLY A 289 11.31 -6.22 25.97
CA GLY A 289 11.81 -6.56 27.32
C GLY A 289 11.31 -5.62 28.43
N ARG A 290 10.32 -4.76 28.14
CA ARG A 290 9.71 -3.81 29.07
C ARG A 290 8.18 -3.87 29.03
N GLY A 291 7.65 -5.10 29.12
CA GLY A 291 6.23 -5.36 28.86
C GLY A 291 5.87 -4.92 27.44
N TYR A 292 4.89 -4.02 27.32
CA TYR A 292 4.40 -3.49 26.05
C TYR A 292 4.97 -2.10 25.69
N GLN A 293 5.95 -1.60 26.47
CA GLN A 293 6.61 -0.33 26.14
C GLN A 293 7.62 -0.53 25.01
N ARG A 294 7.73 0.48 24.16
CA ARG A 294 8.62 0.47 22.98
C ARG A 294 9.65 1.59 23.08
N PRO A 295 10.86 1.44 22.51
CA PRO A 295 11.83 2.52 22.49
C PRO A 295 11.32 3.68 21.64
N VAL A 296 11.67 4.91 22.02
CA VAL A 296 11.48 6.11 21.20
C VAL A 296 12.81 6.86 21.09
N TYR A 297 13.24 7.13 19.86
CA TYR A 297 14.59 7.60 19.60
C TYR A 297 14.59 9.12 19.44
N PHE A 298 15.40 9.78 20.25
CA PHE A 298 15.55 11.23 20.24
C PHE A 298 16.24 11.73 18.96
N VAL A 299 15.89 12.92 18.47
CA VAL A 299 16.59 13.58 17.36
C VAL A 299 17.80 14.33 17.91
N SER A 300 18.92 13.64 18.06
CA SER A 300 20.19 14.23 18.53
C SER A 300 20.98 14.96 17.44
N GLY A 301 20.74 14.63 16.16
CA GLY A 301 21.58 15.08 15.05
C GLY A 301 22.92 14.35 14.94
N GLU A 302 23.12 13.31 15.75
CA GLU A 302 24.31 12.47 15.75
C GLU A 302 23.97 11.04 15.33
N PRO A 303 24.94 10.29 14.78
CA PRO A 303 24.81 8.86 14.55
C PRO A 303 24.29 8.12 15.80
N GLN A 304 23.35 7.21 15.59
CA GLN A 304 22.79 6.33 16.64
C GLN A 304 23.09 4.87 16.33
N GLN A 305 23.24 4.05 17.38
CA GLN A 305 23.61 2.65 17.22
C GLN A 305 22.46 1.85 16.59
N ARG A 306 22.83 1.02 15.62
CA ARG A 306 22.04 0.01 14.93
C ARG A 306 22.70 -1.35 15.07
N GLY A 307 22.29 -2.14 16.05
CA GLY A 307 22.94 -3.42 16.31
C GLY A 307 24.46 -3.25 16.53
N LYS A 308 25.28 -3.73 15.58
CA LYS A 308 26.76 -3.57 15.60
C LYS A 308 27.28 -2.37 14.78
N LEU A 309 26.41 -1.65 14.07
CA LEU A 309 26.74 -0.54 13.19
C LEU A 309 26.20 0.79 13.76
N MET A 310 26.56 1.90 13.12
CA MET A 310 25.94 3.20 13.33
C MET A 310 25.02 3.55 12.15
N ASN A 311 23.98 4.34 12.38
CA ASN A 311 23.28 5.00 11.28
C ASN A 311 24.09 6.21 10.77
N SER A 312 23.72 6.72 9.60
CA SER A 312 24.40 7.78 8.88
C SER A 312 23.83 9.18 9.18
N THR A 313 23.21 9.37 10.34
CA THR A 313 22.65 10.68 10.74
C THR A 313 23.74 11.75 10.74
N THR A 314 23.49 12.86 10.05
CA THR A 314 24.39 14.03 9.98
C THR A 314 23.82 15.27 10.65
N GLY A 315 22.51 15.33 10.89
CA GLY A 315 21.88 16.49 11.49
C GLY A 315 20.39 16.30 11.81
N THR A 316 19.74 17.42 12.09
CA THR A 316 18.36 17.52 12.58
C THR A 316 17.42 18.23 11.59
N SER A 317 17.97 18.87 10.56
CA SER A 317 17.21 19.75 9.67
C SER A 317 16.16 19.00 8.84
N SER A 318 16.50 17.82 8.31
CA SER A 318 15.57 17.08 7.44
C SER A 318 14.27 16.69 8.12
N ILE A 319 14.35 16.29 9.40
CA ILE A 319 13.17 15.85 10.16
C ILE A 319 12.39 17.04 10.71
N SER A 320 13.09 18.03 11.28
CA SER A 320 12.48 19.24 11.82
C SER A 320 11.68 20.02 10.75
N ALA A 321 12.20 20.11 9.52
CA ALA A 321 11.50 20.71 8.39
C ALA A 321 10.18 19.99 8.05
N LYS A 322 10.10 18.67 8.20
CA LYS A 322 8.87 17.89 7.99
C LYS A 322 7.82 18.15 9.06
N PHE A 323 8.22 18.28 10.33
CA PHE A 323 7.31 18.71 11.39
C PHE A 323 6.80 20.12 11.12
N ALA A 324 7.71 21.05 10.82
CA ALA A 324 7.37 22.44 10.55
C ALA A 324 6.39 22.58 9.38
N SER A 325 6.58 21.84 8.28
CA SER A 325 5.71 21.90 7.11
C SER A 325 4.30 21.39 7.39
N VAL A 326 4.16 20.30 8.14
CA VAL A 326 2.85 19.77 8.56
C VAL A 326 2.13 20.77 9.44
N TYR A 327 2.78 21.27 10.49
CA TYR A 327 2.17 22.21 11.42
C TYR A 327 1.76 23.52 10.73
N ALA A 328 2.61 24.05 9.84
CA ALA A 328 2.31 25.27 9.09
C ALA A 328 1.10 25.10 8.16
N LEU A 329 1.02 23.97 7.44
CA LEU A 329 -0.10 23.70 6.54
C LEU A 329 -1.40 23.44 7.32
N ALA A 330 -1.33 22.66 8.41
CA ALA A 330 -2.47 22.40 9.29
C ALA A 330 -3.02 23.69 9.92
N TYR A 331 -2.13 24.59 10.38
CA TYR A 331 -2.52 25.93 10.86
C TYR A 331 -3.25 26.72 9.78
N LYS A 332 -2.69 26.77 8.56
CA LYS A 332 -3.29 27.49 7.42
C LYS A 332 -4.67 26.96 7.06
N LEU A 333 -4.87 25.64 7.17
CA LEU A 333 -6.13 24.95 6.88
C LEU A 333 -7.09 24.91 8.09
N LYS A 334 -6.66 25.40 9.27
CA LYS A 334 -7.40 25.37 10.53
C LYS A 334 -7.86 23.96 10.94
N VAL A 335 -6.99 22.97 10.75
CA VAL A 335 -7.27 21.58 11.11
C VAL A 335 -7.08 21.39 12.62
N GLY A 336 -8.12 20.86 13.29
CA GLY A 336 -8.15 20.61 14.72
C GLY A 336 -8.62 21.79 15.57
N SER A 337 -9.17 21.51 16.75
CA SER A 337 -9.62 22.54 17.70
C SER A 337 -8.48 23.46 18.16
N ASP A 338 -7.28 22.91 18.29
CA ASP A 338 -6.09 23.62 18.77
C ASP A 338 -5.20 24.15 17.62
N TYR A 339 -5.75 24.35 16.41
CA TYR A 339 -4.96 24.72 15.23
C TYR A 339 -4.07 25.96 15.46
N LYS A 340 -4.47 26.91 16.31
CA LYS A 340 -3.67 28.11 16.64
C LYS A 340 -2.33 27.76 17.30
N LEU A 341 -2.28 26.69 18.10
CA LEU A 341 -1.04 26.20 18.69
C LEU A 341 -0.06 25.75 17.61
N LEU A 342 -0.56 25.23 16.48
CA LEU A 342 0.27 24.70 15.39
C LEU A 342 1.14 25.79 14.74
N TYR A 343 0.77 27.06 14.82
CA TYR A 343 1.65 28.15 14.38
C TYR A 343 2.95 28.17 15.19
N ASN A 344 2.85 28.17 16.53
CA ASN A 344 4.01 28.15 17.40
C ASN A 344 4.78 26.83 17.27
N LYS A 345 4.08 25.71 17.10
CA LYS A 345 4.71 24.41 16.83
C LYS A 345 5.52 24.42 15.54
N ALA A 346 5.02 25.04 14.48
CA ALA A 346 5.73 25.16 13.22
C ALA A 346 7.02 25.97 13.39
N MET A 347 6.95 27.09 14.10
CA MET A 347 8.11 27.93 14.41
C MET A 347 9.13 27.22 15.30
N ASP A 348 8.68 26.53 16.34
CA ASP A 348 9.54 25.76 17.24
C ASP A 348 10.24 24.62 16.51
N ALA A 349 9.50 23.87 15.67
CA ALA A 349 10.06 22.82 14.85
C ALA A 349 11.06 23.40 13.83
N TRP A 350 10.74 24.52 13.18
CA TRP A 350 11.67 25.19 12.27
C TRP A 350 12.94 25.65 12.99
N LEU A 351 12.84 26.21 14.20
CA LEU A 351 14.03 26.58 14.99
C LEU A 351 14.84 25.37 15.48
N TYR A 352 14.25 24.17 15.54
CA TYR A 352 14.98 22.94 15.84
C TYR A 352 16.00 22.62 14.73
N GLU A 353 15.74 23.01 13.48
CA GLU A 353 16.63 22.83 12.33
C GLU A 353 18.04 23.39 12.58
N SER A 354 18.12 24.57 13.20
CA SER A 354 19.37 25.30 13.38
C SER A 354 20.31 24.65 14.39
N LYS A 355 19.88 23.60 15.12
CA LYS A 355 20.75 22.86 16.03
C LYS A 355 21.92 22.20 15.30
N LYS A 356 21.63 21.56 14.15
CA LYS A 356 22.64 20.92 13.30
C LYS A 356 22.07 20.66 11.90
N PRO A 357 22.54 21.37 10.86
CA PRO A 357 22.17 21.08 9.48
C PRO A 357 22.57 19.66 9.08
N GLY A 358 21.68 18.95 8.38
CA GLY A 358 21.91 17.57 7.93
C GLY A 358 20.67 16.71 8.08
N TYR A 359 20.78 15.44 7.71
CA TYR A 359 19.64 14.53 7.75
C TYR A 359 19.66 13.64 8.99
N THR A 360 18.46 13.28 9.46
CA THR A 360 18.26 12.27 10.49
C THR A 360 17.86 10.96 9.85
N GLN A 361 18.61 9.89 10.13
CA GLN A 361 18.29 8.54 9.68
C GLN A 361 17.61 7.74 10.78
N THR A 362 16.80 6.77 10.39
CA THR A 362 16.25 5.76 11.30
C THR A 362 17.37 4.95 11.95
N ALA A 363 17.10 4.42 13.14
CA ALA A 363 18.00 3.53 13.87
C ALA A 363 17.36 2.13 13.89
N SER A 364 17.43 1.45 12.74
CA SER A 364 17.16 0.01 12.61
C SER A 364 18.13 -0.77 13.52
N VAL A 365 17.91 -2.05 13.83
CA VAL A 365 18.81 -2.87 14.67
C VAL A 365 19.29 -4.13 13.95
N LYS A 366 18.51 -4.66 13.00
CA LYS A 366 18.79 -5.93 12.29
C LYS A 366 18.65 -5.83 10.77
N SER A 367 17.65 -5.11 10.27
CA SER A 367 17.31 -5.10 8.85
C SER A 367 18.23 -4.19 8.03
N PRO A 368 18.53 -4.53 6.77
CA PRO A 368 19.42 -3.75 5.92
C PRO A 368 18.71 -2.56 5.24
N TYR A 369 17.56 -2.09 5.74
CA TYR A 369 16.81 -0.97 5.14
C TYR A 369 17.55 0.36 5.31
N ILE A 370 18.59 0.57 4.50
CA ILE A 370 19.28 1.83 4.27
C ILE A 370 19.70 1.89 2.81
#